data_AF-A0A3S4ZH36-F1
#
_entry.id   AF-A0A3S4ZH36-F1
#
_cell.length_a   1.000
_cell.length_b   1.000
_cell.length_c   1.000
_cell.angle_alpha   90.00
_cell.angle_beta   90.00
_cell.angle_gamma   90.00
#
_symmetry.space_group_name_H-M   'P 1'
#
loop_
_entity.id
_entity.type
_entity.pdbx_description
1 polymer ?
#
loop_
_entity_poly.entity_id
_entity_poly.type
_entity_poly.pdbx_seq_one_letter_code
_entity_poly.pdbx_strand_id
1 'polypeptide(L)'
;MMLEEDLKSFEAMVGFALFCIAVMFGEFLDIIPDPYGYIKYVIWILSIIITWHAGCTNRVMRINKKVFIYLMPWFLFILIYILVYNRSIYKHSFYTTFRWLYYFSFVLLLPMVKECVYPKLINVLKAISGIYVFGVYFFLIFPYKYRIMRNIWGYWPTGTDGGTVGYHAGFANHYSENAMYIVTTFIIIVAQFLVATDRLKKRWLSIQMLIVAFALVATTKRAHVLFGVVALICAYYLFKPEKRMTRSFKILLASAVGLIVLYLLSFSVPEISAIFERFSHIGSDEESNTRFMMWALALKNFKENPLIGIGWNGYKYQFYHFLYNPAVRAERYAYLNAHNVYLQLLCETGILGFLIFMSGAIELFVRTLKLLKKNIRDSFSIGSKGTIFFVLTMQIFFWLYSLTGNCLYDTMFGFYSVSIGFVLGYLVQKKNIKEEIYNEKDRNINIS
;
A
#
# COMPACT_ATOMS: atom_id res chain seq x y z
N MET A 1 11.92 11.50 -32.51
CA MET A 1 12.12 10.32 -31.64
C MET A 1 12.42 10.73 -30.20
N MET A 2 13.54 11.42 -29.88
CA MET A 2 13.80 11.90 -28.49
C MET A 2 12.66 12.75 -27.91
N LEU A 3 12.17 13.75 -28.66
CA LEU A 3 11.08 14.62 -28.20
C LEU A 3 9.77 13.85 -27.89
N GLU A 4 9.49 12.78 -28.65
CA GLU A 4 8.31 11.94 -28.45
C GLU A 4 8.47 11.05 -27.21
N GLU A 5 9.68 10.55 -26.95
CA GLU A 5 9.98 9.76 -25.75
C GLU A 5 9.93 10.59 -24.47
N ASP A 6 10.38 11.85 -24.54
CA ASP A 6 10.28 12.81 -23.44
C ASP A 6 8.83 13.19 -23.18
N LEU A 7 8.03 13.42 -24.23
CA LEU A 7 6.60 13.69 -24.10
C LEU A 7 5.86 12.52 -23.44
N LYS A 8 6.07 11.28 -23.89
CA LYS A 8 5.44 10.09 -23.28
C LYS A 8 5.88 9.88 -21.83
N SER A 9 7.14 10.19 -21.51
CA SER A 9 7.62 10.15 -20.13
C SER A 9 6.91 11.19 -19.26
N PHE A 10 6.71 12.40 -19.78
CA PHE A 10 5.99 13.47 -19.09
C PHE A 10 4.51 13.11 -18.88
N GLU A 11 3.82 12.62 -19.92
CA GLU A 11 2.45 12.15 -19.82
C GLU A 11 2.30 11.03 -18.77
N ALA A 12 3.21 10.05 -18.76
CA ALA A 12 3.21 9.00 -17.74
C ALA A 12 3.33 9.59 -16.32
N MET A 13 4.18 10.60 -16.14
CA MET A 13 4.30 11.29 -14.85
C MET A 13 3.02 12.04 -14.47
N VAL A 14 2.36 12.71 -15.41
CA VAL A 14 1.09 13.42 -15.17
C VAL A 14 -0.03 12.44 -14.82
N GLY A 15 -0.24 11.39 -15.62
CA GLY A 15 -1.26 10.38 -15.38
C GLY A 15 -1.06 9.67 -14.03
N PHE A 16 0.19 9.35 -13.69
CA PHE A 16 0.55 8.76 -12.41
C PHE A 16 0.44 9.74 -11.22
N ALA A 17 0.71 11.02 -11.43
CA ALA A 17 0.48 12.05 -10.41
C ALA A 17 -1.02 12.16 -10.08
N LEU A 18 -1.88 12.18 -11.10
CA LEU A 18 -3.33 12.15 -10.90
C LEU A 18 -3.78 10.88 -10.18
N PHE A 19 -3.17 9.73 -10.46
CA PHE A 19 -3.41 8.51 -9.68
C PHE A 19 -3.04 8.66 -8.21
N CYS A 20 -1.85 9.19 -7.91
CA CYS A 20 -1.44 9.41 -6.53
C CYS A 20 -2.37 10.40 -5.81
N ILE A 21 -2.82 11.46 -6.50
CA ILE A 21 -3.79 12.42 -5.98
C ILE A 21 -5.13 11.72 -5.71
N ALA A 22 -5.63 10.93 -6.64
CA ALA A 22 -6.87 10.19 -6.49
C ALA A 22 -6.84 9.17 -5.35
N VAL A 23 -5.71 8.49 -5.15
CA VAL A 23 -5.52 7.51 -4.07
C VAL A 23 -5.45 8.20 -2.71
N MET A 24 -4.63 9.25 -2.59
CA MET A 24 -4.32 9.83 -1.28
C MET A 24 -5.25 10.95 -0.88
N PHE A 25 -5.80 11.71 -1.83
CA PHE A 25 -6.69 12.84 -1.58
C PHE A 25 -8.13 12.58 -2.06
N GLY A 26 -8.42 11.36 -2.51
CA GLY A 26 -9.75 10.98 -3.00
C GLY A 26 -10.85 11.19 -1.97
N GLU A 27 -10.57 10.97 -0.69
CA GLU A 27 -11.56 11.17 0.38
C GLU A 27 -11.88 12.65 0.62
N PHE A 28 -10.97 13.58 0.32
CA PHE A 28 -11.30 15.02 0.33
C PHE A 28 -12.33 15.36 -0.74
N LEU A 29 -12.31 14.66 -1.87
CA LEU A 29 -13.26 14.87 -2.96
C LEU A 29 -14.64 14.30 -2.62
N ASP A 30 -14.73 13.36 -1.67
CA ASP A 30 -15.99 12.80 -1.18
C ASP A 30 -16.78 13.79 -0.29
N ILE A 31 -16.10 14.83 0.21
CA ILE A 31 -16.71 15.91 1.00
C ILE A 31 -17.50 16.86 0.09
N ILE A 32 -17.13 16.96 -1.19
CA ILE A 32 -17.75 17.92 -2.11
C ILE A 32 -19.20 17.48 -2.36
N PRO A 33 -20.20 18.31 -2.00
CA PRO A 33 -21.59 17.94 -2.15
C PRO A 33 -22.00 17.82 -3.62
N ASP A 34 -23.09 17.11 -3.86
CA ASP A 34 -23.71 17.03 -5.18
C ASP A 34 -24.08 18.44 -5.70
N PRO A 35 -23.94 18.69 -7.02
CA PRO A 35 -23.68 17.72 -8.09
C PRO A 35 -22.19 17.42 -8.36
N TYR A 36 -21.27 17.93 -7.54
CA TYR A 36 -19.83 17.86 -7.81
C TYR A 36 -19.13 16.61 -7.26
N GLY A 37 -19.86 15.71 -6.58
CA GLY A 37 -19.34 14.45 -6.04
C GLY A 37 -18.74 13.49 -7.09
N TYR A 38 -18.97 13.76 -8.38
CA TYR A 38 -18.39 13.01 -9.50
C TYR A 38 -16.96 13.42 -9.88
N ILE A 39 -16.41 14.51 -9.33
CA ILE A 39 -15.07 15.02 -9.66
C ILE A 39 -13.99 13.94 -9.48
N LYS A 40 -14.10 13.12 -8.43
CA LYS A 40 -13.15 12.02 -8.19
C LYS A 40 -13.11 11.03 -9.35
N TYR A 41 -14.27 10.69 -9.93
CA TYR A 41 -14.34 9.76 -11.06
C TYR A 41 -13.78 10.39 -12.33
N VAL A 42 -13.96 11.71 -12.51
CA VAL A 42 -13.31 12.45 -13.61
C VAL A 42 -11.79 12.36 -13.48
N ILE A 43 -11.23 12.57 -12.28
CA ILE A 43 -9.79 12.43 -12.05
C ILE A 43 -9.33 10.99 -12.30
N TRP A 44 -10.11 9.99 -11.89
CA TRP A 44 -9.79 8.58 -12.17
C TRP A 44 -9.72 8.33 -13.68
N ILE A 45 -10.74 8.75 -14.43
CA ILE A 45 -10.80 8.60 -15.89
C ILE A 45 -9.63 9.32 -16.57
N LEU A 46 -9.36 10.58 -16.20
CA LEU A 46 -8.24 11.35 -16.74
C LEU A 46 -6.89 10.67 -16.45
N SER A 47 -6.69 10.18 -15.23
CA SER A 47 -5.46 9.46 -14.86
C SER A 47 -5.24 8.19 -15.71
N ILE A 48 -6.32 7.44 -15.99
CA ILE A 48 -6.29 6.26 -16.85
C ILE A 48 -5.98 6.66 -18.28
N ILE A 49 -6.69 7.64 -18.85
CA ILE A 49 -6.53 8.06 -20.26
C ILE A 49 -5.12 8.59 -20.52
N ILE A 50 -4.59 9.43 -19.63
CA ILE A 50 -3.25 10.01 -19.80
C ILE A 50 -2.18 8.93 -19.68
N THR A 51 -2.29 8.02 -18.69
CA THR A 51 -1.33 6.91 -18.53
C THR A 51 -1.43 5.93 -19.72
N TRP A 52 -2.63 5.70 -20.23
CA TRP A 52 -2.88 4.91 -21.42
C TRP A 52 -2.21 5.52 -22.65
N HIS A 53 -2.38 6.82 -22.88
CA HIS A 53 -1.76 7.54 -23.98
C HIS A 53 -0.23 7.46 -23.92
N ALA A 54 0.33 7.65 -22.72
CA ALA A 54 1.77 7.54 -22.47
C ALA A 54 2.35 6.15 -22.79
N GLY A 55 1.56 5.09 -22.57
CA GLY A 55 1.94 3.70 -22.85
C GLY A 55 1.64 3.21 -24.26
N CYS A 56 0.94 3.98 -25.09
CA CYS A 56 0.53 3.55 -26.43
C CYS A 56 1.54 3.90 -27.52
N THR A 57 1.56 3.06 -28.56
CA THR A 57 2.25 3.33 -29.83
C THR A 57 1.18 3.43 -30.91
N ASN A 58 1.12 4.57 -31.62
CA ASN A 58 0.09 4.86 -32.63
C ASN A 58 -1.35 4.68 -32.12
N ARG A 59 -1.63 5.07 -30.87
CA ARG A 59 -2.95 4.93 -30.20
C ARG A 59 -3.48 3.50 -30.07
N VAL A 60 -2.64 2.47 -30.28
CA VAL A 60 -3.01 1.06 -30.12
C VAL A 60 -2.43 0.52 -28.82
N MET A 61 -3.29 -0.13 -28.01
CA MET A 61 -2.83 -0.89 -26.85
C MET A 61 -2.17 -2.19 -27.28
N ARG A 62 -0.92 -2.39 -26.85
CA ARG A 62 -0.23 -3.67 -26.98
C ARG A 62 0.21 -4.15 -25.61
N ILE A 63 -0.71 -4.80 -24.89
CA ILE A 63 -0.38 -5.48 -23.63
C ILE A 63 0.29 -6.81 -23.96
N ASN A 64 1.44 -7.06 -23.35
CA ASN A 64 2.17 -8.30 -23.55
C ASN A 64 1.35 -9.49 -23.01
N LYS A 65 1.19 -10.57 -23.79
CA LYS A 65 0.46 -11.79 -23.40
C LYS A 65 0.90 -12.35 -22.02
N LYS A 66 2.17 -12.18 -21.65
CA LYS A 66 2.69 -12.59 -20.33
C LYS A 66 2.00 -11.87 -19.17
N VAL A 67 1.62 -10.60 -19.33
CA VAL A 67 0.89 -9.83 -18.31
C VAL A 67 -0.45 -10.51 -18.01
N PHE A 68 -1.20 -10.90 -19.05
CA PHE A 68 -2.46 -11.62 -18.88
C PHE A 68 -2.27 -12.98 -18.21
N ILE A 69 -1.24 -13.74 -18.60
CA ILE A 69 -0.95 -15.04 -17.98
C ILE A 69 -0.66 -14.89 -16.49
N TYR A 70 0.16 -13.90 -16.10
CA TYR A 70 0.54 -13.71 -14.70
C TYR A 70 -0.61 -13.18 -13.84
N LEU A 71 -1.56 -12.46 -14.44
CA LEU A 71 -2.73 -11.91 -13.77
C LEU A 71 -3.98 -12.79 -13.86
N MET A 72 -3.90 -13.96 -14.50
CA MET A 72 -5.06 -14.83 -14.73
C MET A 72 -5.86 -15.14 -13.46
N PRO A 73 -5.23 -15.47 -12.30
CA PRO A 73 -5.99 -15.66 -11.06
C PRO A 73 -6.76 -14.41 -10.62
N TRP A 74 -6.16 -13.23 -10.75
CA TRP A 74 -6.83 -11.98 -10.37
C TRP A 74 -7.91 -11.55 -11.35
N PHE A 75 -7.81 -11.87 -12.64
CA PHE A 75 -8.91 -11.70 -13.58
C PHE A 75 -10.12 -12.57 -13.21
N LEU A 76 -9.88 -13.84 -12.85
CA LEU A 76 -10.93 -14.73 -12.35
C LEU A 76 -11.53 -14.19 -11.03
N PHE A 77 -10.69 -13.71 -10.12
CA PHE A 77 -11.15 -13.10 -8.87
C PHE A 77 -12.05 -11.88 -9.12
N ILE A 78 -11.66 -11.00 -10.04
CA ILE A 78 -12.44 -9.82 -10.42
C ILE A 78 -13.79 -10.23 -10.99
N LEU A 79 -13.79 -11.16 -11.96
CA LEU A 79 -15.02 -11.62 -12.60
C LEU A 79 -15.97 -12.23 -11.58
N ILE A 80 -15.48 -13.15 -10.74
CA ILE A 80 -16.32 -13.91 -9.81
C ILE A 80 -16.74 -13.05 -8.61
N TYR A 81 -15.81 -12.38 -7.92
CA TYR A 81 -16.09 -11.75 -6.63
C TYR A 81 -16.28 -10.24 -6.70
N ILE A 82 -15.51 -9.53 -7.53
CA ILE A 82 -15.62 -8.06 -7.60
C ILE A 82 -16.84 -7.63 -8.41
N LEU A 83 -17.12 -8.28 -9.54
CA LEU A 83 -18.19 -7.90 -10.46
C LEU A 83 -19.50 -8.64 -10.22
N VAL A 84 -19.45 -9.95 -9.93
CA VAL A 84 -20.64 -10.79 -9.81
C VAL A 84 -21.04 -11.00 -8.35
N TYR A 85 -20.22 -11.68 -7.56
CA TYR A 85 -20.54 -12.06 -6.18
C TYR A 85 -20.11 -11.01 -5.16
N ASN A 86 -20.64 -9.79 -5.31
CA ASN A 86 -20.30 -8.61 -4.52
C ASN A 86 -21.52 -8.04 -3.79
N ARG A 87 -21.52 -8.11 -2.45
CA ARG A 87 -22.64 -7.62 -1.63
C ARG A 87 -22.86 -6.12 -1.70
N SER A 88 -21.82 -5.34 -1.99
CA SER A 88 -21.98 -3.89 -2.15
C SER A 88 -22.73 -3.53 -3.42
N ILE A 89 -22.50 -4.25 -4.52
CA ILE A 89 -23.27 -4.07 -5.76
C ILE A 89 -24.75 -4.39 -5.53
N TYR A 90 -25.05 -5.52 -4.88
CA TYR A 90 -26.43 -5.89 -4.52
C TYR A 90 -27.13 -4.87 -3.61
N LYS A 91 -26.36 -4.08 -2.84
CA LYS A 91 -26.85 -3.01 -1.97
C LYS A 91 -26.73 -1.62 -2.59
N HIS A 92 -26.55 -1.53 -3.91
CA HIS A 92 -26.40 -0.28 -4.68
C HIS A 92 -25.25 0.63 -4.21
N SER A 93 -24.20 0.06 -3.62
CA SER A 93 -22.98 0.74 -3.20
C SER A 93 -21.81 0.39 -4.13
N PHE A 94 -21.49 1.28 -5.07
CA PHE A 94 -20.53 1.00 -6.15
C PHE A 94 -19.11 1.52 -5.90
N TYR A 95 -18.93 2.47 -4.97
CA TYR A 95 -17.66 3.18 -4.78
C TYR A 95 -16.47 2.23 -4.54
N THR A 96 -16.61 1.29 -3.59
CA THR A 96 -15.52 0.35 -3.27
C THR A 96 -15.16 -0.56 -4.44
N THR A 97 -16.15 -0.98 -5.23
CA THR A 97 -15.95 -1.77 -6.46
C THR A 97 -15.20 -0.95 -7.49
N PHE A 98 -15.65 0.27 -7.78
CA PHE A 98 -14.99 1.14 -8.75
C PHE A 98 -13.57 1.51 -8.32
N ARG A 99 -13.34 1.73 -7.02
CA ARG A 99 -11.99 1.97 -6.47
C ARG A 99 -11.07 0.79 -6.71
N TRP A 100 -11.55 -0.43 -6.47
CA TRP A 100 -10.77 -1.64 -6.69
C TRP A 100 -10.41 -1.83 -8.17
N LEU A 101 -11.39 -1.67 -9.06
CA LEU A 101 -11.18 -1.72 -10.52
C LEU A 101 -10.24 -0.62 -11.00
N TYR A 102 -10.35 0.58 -10.42
CA TYR A 102 -9.46 1.71 -10.71
C TYR A 102 -8.01 1.38 -10.35
N TYR A 103 -7.74 0.85 -9.15
CA TYR A 103 -6.38 0.44 -8.76
C TYR A 103 -5.87 -0.72 -9.63
N PHE A 104 -6.72 -1.70 -9.95
CA PHE A 104 -6.35 -2.79 -10.84
C PHE A 104 -6.03 -2.31 -12.27
N SER A 105 -6.68 -1.25 -12.76
CA SER A 105 -6.36 -0.69 -14.08
C SER A 105 -4.88 -0.25 -14.17
N PHE A 106 -4.30 0.28 -13.08
CA PHE A 106 -2.88 0.67 -13.04
C PHE A 106 -1.94 -0.54 -13.02
N VAL A 107 -2.39 -1.72 -12.60
CA VAL A 107 -1.64 -2.98 -12.76
C VAL A 107 -1.46 -3.32 -14.25
N LEU A 108 -2.44 -2.98 -15.09
CA LEU A 108 -2.42 -3.22 -16.54
C LEU A 108 -1.73 -2.12 -17.34
N LEU A 109 -1.87 -0.86 -16.90
CA LEU A 109 -1.33 0.31 -17.60
C LEU A 109 0.17 0.51 -17.37
N LEU A 110 0.65 0.34 -16.13
CA LEU A 110 2.06 0.58 -15.82
C LEU A 110 3.05 -0.28 -16.64
N PRO A 111 2.77 -1.57 -16.93
CA PRO A 111 3.62 -2.38 -17.81
C PRO A 111 3.78 -1.85 -19.24
N MET A 112 2.90 -0.95 -19.68
CA MET A 112 2.97 -0.29 -20.99
C MET A 112 3.91 0.93 -20.96
N VAL A 113 4.06 1.58 -19.81
CA VAL A 113 5.00 2.69 -19.61
C VAL A 113 6.42 2.16 -19.56
N LYS A 114 7.36 2.81 -20.26
CA LYS A 114 8.77 2.40 -20.30
C LYS A 114 9.37 2.29 -18.90
N GLU A 115 10.08 1.20 -18.61
CA GLU A 115 10.66 0.90 -17.28
C GLU A 115 11.62 1.98 -16.78
N CYS A 116 12.32 2.65 -17.69
CA CYS A 116 13.26 3.73 -17.37
C CYS A 116 12.55 4.97 -16.76
N VAL A 117 11.24 5.07 -16.91
CA VAL A 117 10.40 6.13 -16.33
C VAL A 117 10.01 5.81 -14.89
N TYR A 118 10.01 4.55 -14.45
CA TYR A 118 9.55 4.17 -13.11
C TYR A 118 10.28 4.87 -11.96
N PRO A 119 11.61 5.11 -12.02
CA PRO A 119 12.28 5.92 -10.99
C PRO A 119 11.75 7.36 -10.90
N LYS A 120 11.29 7.95 -12.03
CA LYS A 120 10.63 9.26 -12.04
C LYS A 120 9.24 9.17 -11.40
N LEU A 121 8.47 8.12 -11.69
CA LEU A 121 7.17 7.86 -11.06
C LEU A 121 7.30 7.68 -9.53
N ILE A 122 8.33 6.97 -9.07
CA ILE A 122 8.66 6.86 -7.63
C ILE A 122 8.94 8.23 -7.00
N ASN A 123 9.57 9.17 -7.71
CA ASN A 123 9.75 10.54 -7.21
C ASN A 123 8.44 11.31 -7.12
N VAL A 124 7.52 11.13 -8.08
CA VAL A 124 6.17 11.69 -8.03
C VAL A 124 5.43 11.14 -6.81
N LEU A 125 5.46 9.82 -6.59
CA LEU A 125 4.85 9.19 -5.43
C LEU A 125 5.44 9.74 -4.11
N LYS A 126 6.77 9.88 -4.03
CA LYS A 126 7.47 10.46 -2.88
C LYS A 126 7.03 11.90 -2.60
N ALA A 127 6.93 12.72 -3.64
CA ALA A 127 6.54 14.12 -3.50
C ALA A 127 5.11 14.25 -2.95
N ILE A 128 4.17 13.50 -3.52
CA ILE A 128 2.75 13.56 -3.14
C ILE A 128 2.53 12.94 -1.76
N SER A 129 3.10 11.76 -1.48
CA SER A 129 3.02 11.16 -0.13
C SER A 129 3.74 11.99 0.92
N GLY A 130 4.82 12.70 0.56
CA GLY A 130 5.55 13.60 1.44
C GLY A 130 4.73 14.78 1.97
N ILE A 131 3.62 15.13 1.31
CA ILE A 131 2.68 16.16 1.81
C ILE A 131 2.11 15.75 3.18
N TYR A 132 1.90 14.45 3.40
CA TYR A 132 1.40 13.92 4.68
C TYR A 132 2.43 14.00 5.80
N VAL A 133 3.71 13.85 5.48
CA VAL A 133 4.82 14.13 6.41
C VAL A 133 4.80 15.60 6.82
N PHE A 134 4.67 16.51 5.85
CA PHE A 134 4.55 17.95 6.12
C PHE A 134 3.34 18.27 6.99
N GLY A 135 2.19 17.66 6.73
CA GLY A 135 0.98 17.84 7.54
C GLY A 135 1.20 17.55 9.02
N VAL A 136 1.88 16.45 9.36
CA VAL A 136 2.22 16.12 10.75
C VAL A 136 3.03 17.24 11.40
N TYR A 137 4.13 17.67 10.78
CA TYR A 137 4.97 18.73 11.34
C TYR A 137 4.24 20.07 11.43
N PHE A 138 3.45 20.42 10.41
CA PHE A 138 2.70 21.66 10.39
C PHE A 138 1.76 21.76 11.59
N PHE A 139 1.04 20.68 11.93
CA PHE A 139 0.13 20.69 13.06
C PHE A 139 0.81 20.47 14.42
N LEU A 140 1.96 19.80 14.46
CA LEU A 140 2.78 19.78 15.68
C LEU A 140 3.30 21.19 16.03
N ILE A 141 3.66 22.00 15.04
CA ILE A 141 4.16 23.38 15.25
C ILE A 141 3.00 24.38 15.42
N PHE A 142 1.89 24.18 14.70
CA PHE A 142 0.69 25.03 14.78
C PHE A 142 -0.57 24.25 15.23
N PRO A 143 -0.59 23.72 16.48
CA PRO A 143 -1.71 22.99 17.07
C PRO A 143 -3.09 23.60 16.83
N TYR A 144 -3.23 24.91 17.10
CA TYR A 144 -4.49 25.65 17.00
C TYR A 144 -5.09 25.67 15.58
N LYS A 145 -4.28 25.45 14.53
CA LYS A 145 -4.74 25.42 13.14
C LYS A 145 -5.44 24.11 12.78
N TYR A 146 -5.36 23.08 13.63
CA TYR A 146 -5.96 21.79 13.32
C TYR A 146 -7.48 21.84 13.16
N ARG A 147 -8.14 22.86 13.72
CA ARG A 147 -9.57 23.13 13.50
C ARG A 147 -9.95 23.26 12.02
N ILE A 148 -9.02 23.62 11.14
CA ILE A 148 -9.25 23.61 9.68
C ILE A 148 -9.63 22.19 9.21
N MET A 149 -8.96 21.15 9.73
CA MET A 149 -9.28 19.76 9.35
C MET A 149 -10.69 19.38 9.80
N ARG A 150 -11.12 19.79 11.00
CA ARG A 150 -12.51 19.60 11.45
C ARG A 150 -13.51 20.27 10.50
N ASN A 151 -13.23 21.49 10.06
CA ASN A 151 -14.11 22.21 9.15
C ASN A 151 -14.21 21.52 7.78
N ILE A 152 -13.09 20.95 7.30
CA ILE A 152 -13.07 20.20 6.04
C ILE A 152 -13.86 18.89 6.19
N TRP A 153 -13.50 18.05 7.16
CA TRP A 153 -14.10 16.73 7.32
C TRP A 153 -15.51 16.76 7.91
N GLY A 154 -15.92 17.85 8.54
CA GLY A 154 -17.18 17.98 9.28
C GLY A 154 -17.15 17.34 10.68
N TYR A 155 -16.08 16.63 11.01
CA TYR A 155 -15.83 15.99 12.29
C TYR A 155 -14.33 16.04 12.61
N TRP A 156 -13.96 15.77 13.85
CA TRP A 156 -12.54 15.67 14.20
C TRP A 156 -11.96 14.37 13.66
N PRO A 157 -10.89 14.41 12.85
CA PRO A 157 -10.24 13.21 12.35
C PRO A 157 -9.95 12.19 13.45
N THR A 158 -10.15 10.92 13.12
CA THR A 158 -9.99 9.83 14.07
C THR A 158 -8.53 9.75 14.53
N GLY A 159 -8.31 9.53 15.83
CA GLY A 159 -6.98 9.53 16.45
C GLY A 159 -6.42 10.92 16.74
N THR A 160 -7.27 11.93 16.96
CA THR A 160 -6.84 13.30 17.34
C THR A 160 -7.48 13.82 18.62
N ASP A 161 -8.21 12.97 19.34
CA ASP A 161 -8.93 13.32 20.57
C ASP A 161 -9.75 14.63 20.46
N GLY A 162 -10.54 14.78 19.41
CA GLY A 162 -11.28 16.03 19.22
C GLY A 162 -10.40 17.25 18.96
N GLY A 163 -9.19 17.05 18.43
CA GLY A 163 -8.20 18.08 18.13
C GLY A 163 -7.39 18.56 19.35
N THR A 164 -7.53 17.93 20.52
CA THR A 164 -6.86 18.33 21.76
C THR A 164 -5.45 17.75 21.87
N VAL A 165 -5.21 16.57 21.30
CA VAL A 165 -3.91 15.87 21.40
C VAL A 165 -3.55 15.22 20.07
N GLY A 166 -2.26 15.32 19.74
CA GLY A 166 -1.61 14.35 18.85
C GLY A 166 -1.60 14.67 17.37
N TYR A 167 -2.60 15.34 16.80
CA TYR A 167 -2.67 15.68 15.35
C TYR A 167 -2.24 14.54 14.42
N HIS A 168 -2.42 13.30 14.87
CA HIS A 168 -1.76 12.10 14.33
C HIS A 168 -2.24 11.77 12.92
N ALA A 169 -3.45 12.20 12.59
CA ALA A 169 -4.03 12.09 11.26
C ALA A 169 -3.48 13.10 10.26
N GLY A 170 -2.74 14.12 10.68
CA GLY A 170 -2.21 15.13 9.77
C GLY A 170 -3.34 15.70 8.91
N PHE A 171 -3.19 15.65 7.58
CA PHE A 171 -4.25 16.01 6.65
C PHE A 171 -5.32 14.91 6.44
N ALA A 172 -4.99 13.65 6.71
CA ALA A 172 -5.93 12.55 6.53
C ALA A 172 -7.09 12.65 7.54
N ASN A 173 -8.19 11.97 7.26
CA ASN A 173 -9.31 11.88 8.20
C ASN A 173 -9.09 10.84 9.31
N HIS A 174 -8.03 10.05 9.19
CA HIS A 174 -7.70 8.97 10.11
C HIS A 174 -6.18 8.79 10.24
N TYR A 175 -5.69 8.70 11.47
CA TYR A 175 -4.28 8.46 11.81
C TYR A 175 -3.63 7.21 11.16
N SER A 176 -4.35 6.08 11.02
CA SER A 176 -3.92 4.95 10.16
C SER A 176 -3.58 5.39 8.75
N GLU A 177 -4.45 6.17 8.12
CA GLU A 177 -4.32 6.54 6.71
C GLU A 177 -3.11 7.45 6.49
N ASN A 178 -2.92 8.40 7.41
CA ASN A 178 -1.72 9.23 7.42
C ASN A 178 -0.43 8.38 7.57
N ALA A 179 -0.43 7.41 8.49
CA ALA A 179 0.70 6.50 8.69
C ALA A 179 0.98 5.64 7.45
N MET A 180 -0.06 5.21 6.72
CA MET A 180 0.04 4.51 5.44
C MET A 180 0.81 5.33 4.39
N TYR A 181 0.52 6.63 4.28
CA TYR A 181 1.22 7.51 3.33
C TYR A 181 2.67 7.78 3.75
N ILE A 182 2.90 8.04 5.03
CA ILE A 182 4.23 8.33 5.58
C ILE A 182 5.16 7.11 5.47
N VAL A 183 4.69 5.89 5.77
CA VAL A 183 5.52 4.68 5.63
C VAL A 183 5.90 4.43 4.17
N THR A 184 5.00 4.75 3.23
CA THR A 184 5.30 4.68 1.80
C THR A 184 6.43 5.64 1.41
N THR A 185 6.37 6.90 1.87
CA THR A 185 7.46 7.87 1.69
C THR A 185 8.77 7.37 2.30
N PHE A 186 8.71 6.79 3.50
CA PHE A 186 9.88 6.27 4.21
C PHE A 186 10.56 5.14 3.42
N ILE A 187 9.79 4.16 2.94
CA ILE A 187 10.31 3.05 2.12
C ILE A 187 11.00 3.59 0.86
N ILE A 188 10.42 4.60 0.19
CA ILE A 188 11.04 5.20 -1.00
C ILE A 188 12.39 5.86 -0.66
N ILE A 189 12.47 6.63 0.43
CA ILE A 189 13.71 7.29 0.83
C ILE A 189 14.79 6.26 1.17
N VAL A 190 14.44 5.20 1.90
CA VAL A 190 15.37 4.10 2.21
C VAL A 190 15.84 3.41 0.92
N ALA A 191 14.92 3.14 -0.02
CA ALA A 191 15.26 2.56 -1.32
C ALA A 191 16.27 3.44 -2.08
N GLN A 192 16.04 4.75 -2.13
CA GLN A 192 16.93 5.73 -2.77
C GLN A 192 18.28 5.81 -2.05
N PHE A 193 18.30 5.75 -0.72
CA PHE A 193 19.54 5.77 0.09
C PHE A 193 20.41 4.54 -0.17
N LEU A 194 19.79 3.36 -0.26
CA LEU A 194 20.48 2.08 -0.43
C LEU A 194 21.20 1.94 -1.78
N VAL A 195 20.72 2.64 -2.81
CA VAL A 195 21.27 2.63 -4.16
C VAL A 195 22.08 3.88 -4.49
N ALA A 196 21.98 4.94 -3.68
CA ALA A 196 22.79 6.14 -3.88
C ALA A 196 24.29 5.81 -3.80
N THR A 197 25.06 6.43 -4.69
CA THR A 197 26.53 6.34 -4.72
C THR A 197 27.17 7.62 -4.17
N ASP A 198 26.56 8.77 -4.47
CA ASP A 198 27.02 10.08 -4.03
C ASP A 198 26.86 10.30 -2.51
N ARG A 199 27.91 10.85 -1.88
CA ARG A 199 27.97 11.06 -0.42
C ARG A 199 27.02 12.19 0.03
N LEU A 200 26.93 13.28 -0.73
CA LEU A 200 26.08 14.41 -0.39
C LEU A 200 24.60 14.01 -0.45
N LYS A 201 24.21 13.30 -1.51
CA LYS A 201 22.88 12.71 -1.67
C LYS A 201 22.55 11.76 -0.54
N LYS A 202 23.48 10.89 -0.11
CA LYS A 202 23.28 10.03 1.06
C LYS A 202 23.04 10.83 2.33
N ARG A 203 23.83 11.88 2.57
CA ARG A 203 23.65 12.76 3.74
C ARG A 203 22.25 13.39 3.76
N TRP A 204 21.80 13.94 2.63
CA TRP A 204 20.45 14.49 2.51
C TRP A 204 19.35 13.45 2.69
N LEU A 205 19.51 12.26 2.11
CA LEU A 205 18.57 11.16 2.30
C LEU A 205 18.53 10.69 3.76
N SER A 206 19.66 10.67 4.47
CA SER A 206 19.70 10.38 5.91
C SER A 206 18.90 11.38 6.74
N ILE A 207 19.02 12.68 6.43
CA ILE A 207 18.23 13.73 7.09
C ILE A 207 16.73 13.51 6.79
N GLN A 208 16.37 13.26 5.54
CA GLN A 208 14.98 12.95 5.16
C GLN A 208 14.45 11.69 5.87
N MET A 209 15.26 10.63 6.01
CA MET A 209 14.87 9.43 6.74
C MET A 209 14.53 9.75 8.21
N LEU A 210 15.33 10.57 8.88
CA LEU A 210 15.08 10.96 10.27
C LEU A 210 13.78 11.77 10.41
N ILE A 211 13.55 12.72 9.50
CA ILE A 211 12.33 13.54 9.46
C ILE A 211 11.09 12.65 9.25
N VAL A 212 11.13 11.77 8.25
CA VAL A 212 9.99 10.89 7.95
C VAL A 212 9.78 9.84 9.04
N ALA A 213 10.85 9.29 9.63
CA ALA A 213 10.76 8.35 10.74
C ALA A 213 10.12 8.98 11.98
N PHE A 214 10.49 10.22 12.31
CA PHE A 214 9.85 10.94 13.41
C PHE A 214 8.37 11.20 13.12
N ALA A 215 8.02 11.67 11.92
CA ALA A 215 6.61 11.84 11.54
C ALA A 215 5.82 10.53 11.64
N LEU A 216 6.42 9.40 11.24
CA LEU A 216 5.76 8.08 11.33
C LEU A 216 5.51 7.69 12.79
N VAL A 217 6.51 7.85 13.67
CA VAL A 217 6.35 7.58 15.11
C VAL A 217 5.29 8.52 15.72
N ALA A 218 5.31 9.78 15.30
CA ALA A 218 4.34 10.79 15.72
C ALA A 218 2.90 10.50 15.25
N THR A 219 2.66 9.53 14.37
CA THR A 219 1.28 9.07 14.06
C THR A 219 0.70 8.12 15.11
N THR A 220 1.51 7.67 16.08
CA THR A 220 1.18 6.68 17.13
C THR A 220 0.66 5.34 16.62
N LYS A 221 0.68 5.10 15.30
CA LYS A 221 0.26 3.84 14.66
C LYS A 221 1.36 2.80 14.63
N ARG A 222 1.45 2.11 15.77
CA ARG A 222 2.43 1.05 16.11
C ARG A 222 2.60 -0.02 15.02
N ALA A 223 1.52 -0.50 14.42
CA ALA A 223 1.55 -1.51 13.37
C ALA A 223 2.34 -1.06 12.13
N HIS A 224 2.23 0.21 11.72
CA HIS A 224 2.90 0.73 10.52
C HIS A 224 4.42 0.85 10.73
N VAL A 225 4.84 1.29 11.92
CA VAL A 225 6.26 1.32 12.31
C VAL A 225 6.82 -0.12 12.34
N LEU A 226 6.16 -1.02 13.06
CA LEU A 226 6.61 -2.40 13.23
C LEU A 226 6.72 -3.12 11.89
N PHE A 227 5.63 -3.19 11.13
CA PHE A 227 5.64 -3.90 9.84
C PHE A 227 6.48 -3.19 8.79
N GLY A 228 6.61 -1.86 8.84
CA GLY A 228 7.52 -1.11 7.98
C GLY A 228 8.98 -1.51 8.23
N VAL A 229 9.40 -1.56 9.49
CA VAL A 229 10.75 -1.97 9.88
C VAL A 229 11.01 -3.43 9.51
N VAL A 230 10.09 -4.34 9.83
CA VAL A 230 10.22 -5.77 9.49
C VAL A 230 10.30 -5.95 7.97
N ALA A 231 9.44 -5.29 7.21
CA ALA A 231 9.47 -5.33 5.75
C ALA A 231 10.80 -4.82 5.17
N LEU A 232 11.35 -3.73 5.71
CA LEU A 232 12.65 -3.20 5.29
C LEU A 232 13.80 -4.17 5.57
N ILE A 233 13.78 -4.86 6.72
CA ILE A 233 14.80 -5.87 7.07
C ILE A 233 14.70 -7.07 6.14
N CYS A 234 13.50 -7.61 5.94
CA CYS A 234 13.27 -8.73 5.03
C CYS A 234 13.68 -8.35 3.60
N ALA A 235 13.27 -7.18 3.11
CA ALA A 235 13.64 -6.69 1.79
C ALA A 235 15.16 -6.48 1.67
N TYR A 236 15.84 -5.90 2.67
CA TYR A 236 17.29 -5.75 2.67
C TYR A 236 18.01 -7.10 2.60
N TYR A 237 17.57 -8.05 3.43
CA TYR A 237 18.11 -9.41 3.46
C TYR A 237 17.97 -10.09 2.09
N LEU A 238 16.80 -9.97 1.45
CA LEU A 238 16.55 -10.54 0.13
C LEU A 238 17.29 -9.80 -1.00
N PHE A 239 17.38 -8.47 -0.93
CA PHE A 239 17.94 -7.64 -1.99
C PHE A 239 19.47 -7.62 -2.03
N LYS A 240 20.15 -7.78 -0.88
CA LYS A 240 21.63 -7.83 -0.79
C LYS A 240 22.11 -9.13 -0.13
N PRO A 241 21.95 -10.30 -0.79
CA PRO A 241 22.35 -11.58 -0.22
C PRO A 241 23.82 -11.62 0.19
N GLU A 242 24.69 -10.94 -0.54
CA GLU A 242 26.12 -10.83 -0.25
C GLU A 242 26.46 -10.06 1.05
N LYS A 243 25.49 -9.32 1.64
CA LYS A 243 25.68 -8.54 2.86
C LYS A 243 24.95 -9.10 4.08
N ARG A 244 24.34 -10.29 3.98
CA ARG A 244 23.49 -10.90 5.04
C ARG A 244 24.20 -11.16 6.36
N MET A 245 25.54 -11.23 6.39
CA MET A 245 26.31 -11.48 7.61
C MET A 245 27.25 -10.34 8.01
N THR A 246 27.15 -9.18 7.36
CA THR A 246 28.01 -8.04 7.70
C THR A 246 27.63 -7.43 9.05
N ARG A 247 28.62 -6.83 9.72
CA ARG A 247 28.41 -6.08 10.98
C ARG A 247 27.30 -5.03 10.84
N SER A 248 27.18 -4.40 9.68
CA SER A 248 26.12 -3.40 9.40
C SER A 248 24.71 -4.01 9.39
N PHE A 249 24.53 -5.22 8.87
CA PHE A 249 23.22 -5.89 8.90
C PHE A 249 22.85 -6.33 10.32
N LYS A 250 23.81 -6.86 11.08
CA LYS A 250 23.61 -7.21 12.49
C LYS A 250 23.25 -5.98 13.33
N ILE A 251 23.90 -4.83 13.09
CA ILE A 251 23.55 -3.56 13.75
C ILE A 251 22.13 -3.12 13.35
N LEU A 252 21.76 -3.13 12.07
CA LEU A 252 20.41 -2.79 11.63
C LEU A 252 19.35 -3.68 12.31
N LEU A 253 19.60 -5.00 12.34
CA LEU A 253 18.72 -5.96 13.00
C LEU A 253 18.65 -5.69 14.51
N ALA A 254 19.78 -5.47 15.17
CA ALA A 254 19.84 -5.17 16.60
C ALA A 254 19.16 -3.84 16.93
N SER A 255 19.29 -2.80 16.10
CA SER A 255 18.60 -1.52 16.26
C SER A 255 17.10 -1.68 16.10
N ALA A 256 16.65 -2.47 15.12
CA ALA A 256 15.24 -2.77 14.94
C ALA A 256 14.67 -3.59 16.09
N VAL A 257 15.38 -4.64 16.53
CA VAL A 257 15.00 -5.42 17.72
C VAL A 257 14.99 -4.52 18.95
N GLY A 258 15.96 -3.64 19.11
CA GLY A 258 16.01 -2.67 20.21
C GLY A 258 14.82 -1.70 20.20
N LEU A 259 14.42 -1.19 19.03
CA LEU A 259 13.22 -0.36 18.87
C LEU A 259 11.94 -1.16 19.17
N ILE A 260 11.86 -2.41 18.74
CA ILE A 260 10.73 -3.30 19.03
C ILE A 260 10.68 -3.62 20.53
N VAL A 261 11.80 -3.92 21.17
CA VAL A 261 11.88 -4.21 22.61
C VAL A 261 11.55 -2.97 23.42
N LEU A 262 12.12 -1.81 23.09
CA LEU A 262 11.77 -0.53 23.73
C LEU A 262 10.28 -0.23 23.61
N TYR A 263 9.70 -0.53 22.46
CA TYR A 263 8.27 -0.43 22.23
C TYR A 263 7.46 -1.48 23.04
N LEU A 264 7.87 -2.75 23.11
CA LEU A 264 7.19 -3.76 23.92
C LEU A 264 7.25 -3.44 25.42
N LEU A 265 8.39 -2.91 25.88
CA LEU A 265 8.57 -2.45 27.26
C LEU A 265 7.66 -1.26 27.60
N SER A 266 7.19 -0.48 26.61
CA SER A 266 6.21 0.58 26.86
C SER A 266 4.88 0.07 27.40
N PHE A 267 4.52 -1.21 27.17
CA PHE A 267 3.29 -1.80 27.73
C PHE A 267 3.42 -2.22 29.19
N SER A 268 4.64 -2.37 29.72
CA SER A 268 4.88 -2.95 31.05
C SER A 268 5.65 -2.02 31.98
N VAL A 269 6.31 -0.99 31.44
CA VAL A 269 7.12 -0.02 32.19
C VAL A 269 6.44 1.35 32.12
N PRO A 270 5.86 1.84 33.23
CA PRO A 270 5.08 3.09 33.26
C PRO A 270 5.86 4.32 32.78
N GLU A 271 7.17 4.40 33.00
CA GLU A 271 8.00 5.52 32.57
C GLU A 271 8.22 5.53 31.05
N ILE A 272 8.35 4.35 30.45
CA ILE A 272 8.41 4.20 28.99
C ILE A 272 7.03 4.45 28.41
N SER A 273 5.98 3.92 29.05
CA SER A 273 4.58 4.23 28.71
C SER A 273 4.36 5.74 28.74
N ALA A 274 4.78 6.45 29.78
CA ALA A 274 4.62 7.90 29.92
C ALA A 274 5.31 8.70 28.79
N ILE A 275 6.43 8.22 28.24
CA ILE A 275 7.05 8.81 27.05
C ILE A 275 6.11 8.67 25.85
N PHE A 276 5.54 7.48 25.63
CA PHE A 276 4.61 7.22 24.53
C PHE A 276 3.20 7.81 24.75
N GLU A 277 2.68 7.81 25.96
CA GLU A 277 1.39 8.39 26.38
C GLU A 277 1.38 9.91 26.28
N ARG A 278 2.51 10.57 26.59
CA ARG A 278 2.72 11.99 26.24
C ARG A 278 2.59 12.26 24.74
N PHE A 279 2.75 11.23 23.91
CA PHE A 279 2.47 11.27 22.48
C PHE A 279 1.14 10.62 22.09
N SER A 280 0.44 9.84 22.93
CA SER A 280 -0.59 8.89 22.48
C SER A 280 -1.75 8.66 23.45
N HIS A 281 -2.18 9.67 24.23
CA HIS A 281 -3.38 9.50 25.04
C HIS A 281 -4.53 8.96 24.17
N ILE A 282 -5.08 7.81 24.57
CA ILE A 282 -6.13 6.98 23.96
C ILE A 282 -5.60 5.80 23.14
N GLY A 283 -5.52 4.64 23.80
CA GLY A 283 -5.30 3.36 23.12
C GLY A 283 -4.97 2.23 24.09
N SER A 284 -5.83 1.97 25.08
CA SER A 284 -5.69 0.80 25.96
C SER A 284 -6.98 -0.05 25.98
N ASP A 285 -6.75 -1.36 25.88
CA ASP A 285 -7.62 -2.52 26.15
C ASP A 285 -8.93 -2.71 25.35
N GLU A 286 -9.69 -1.67 25.03
CA GLU A 286 -10.96 -1.82 24.29
C GLU A 286 -10.76 -2.18 22.81
N GLU A 287 -9.72 -1.65 22.14
CA GLU A 287 -9.45 -1.96 20.73
C GLU A 287 -9.11 -3.44 20.49
N SER A 288 -8.40 -4.09 21.42
CA SER A 288 -7.99 -5.49 21.29
C SER A 288 -9.16 -6.45 21.45
N ASN A 289 -10.02 -6.23 22.46
CA ASN A 289 -11.24 -7.03 22.66
C ASN A 289 -12.21 -6.91 21.47
N THR A 290 -12.31 -5.71 20.89
CA THR A 290 -13.13 -5.46 19.70
C THR A 290 -12.62 -6.26 18.48
N ARG A 291 -11.31 -6.40 18.29
CA ARG A 291 -10.74 -7.20 17.19
C ARG A 291 -11.00 -8.70 17.33
N PHE A 292 -10.94 -9.26 18.54
CA PHE A 292 -11.25 -10.68 18.72
C PHE A 292 -12.71 -11.00 18.37
N MET A 293 -13.65 -10.10 18.71
CA MET A 293 -15.06 -10.23 18.32
C MET A 293 -15.24 -10.17 16.79
N MET A 294 -14.52 -9.27 16.13
CA MET A 294 -14.50 -9.20 14.66
C MET A 294 -13.98 -10.48 14.01
N TRP A 295 -12.87 -11.03 14.53
CA TRP A 295 -12.29 -12.26 14.01
C TRP A 295 -13.20 -13.47 14.25
N ALA A 296 -13.85 -13.53 15.42
CA ALA A 296 -14.85 -14.55 15.71
C ALA A 296 -16.03 -14.46 14.73
N LEU A 297 -16.51 -13.25 14.41
CA LEU A 297 -17.55 -13.05 13.40
C LEU A 297 -17.08 -13.48 12.00
N ALA A 298 -15.86 -13.14 11.59
CA ALA A 298 -15.31 -13.56 10.30
C ALA A 298 -15.24 -15.10 10.21
N LEU A 299 -14.73 -15.76 11.25
CA LEU A 299 -14.65 -17.21 11.32
C LEU A 299 -16.03 -17.88 11.34
N LYS A 300 -17.01 -17.29 12.03
CA LYS A 300 -18.41 -17.76 12.01
C LYS A 300 -18.96 -17.72 10.57
N ASN A 301 -18.86 -16.58 9.89
CA ASN A 301 -19.32 -16.42 8.51
C ASN A 301 -18.63 -17.39 7.54
N PHE A 302 -17.32 -17.62 7.72
CA PHE A 302 -16.59 -18.62 6.94
C PHE A 302 -17.12 -20.05 7.17
N LYS A 303 -17.36 -20.44 8.43
CA LYS A 303 -17.90 -21.78 8.75
C LYS A 303 -19.28 -22.01 8.17
N GLU A 304 -20.10 -20.97 8.08
CA GLU A 304 -21.44 -21.04 7.47
C GLU A 304 -21.39 -21.13 5.94
N ASN A 305 -20.38 -20.52 5.30
CA ASN A 305 -20.23 -20.49 3.84
C ASN A 305 -18.78 -20.78 3.38
N PRO A 306 -18.24 -21.98 3.60
CA PRO A 306 -16.79 -22.22 3.50
C PRO A 306 -16.24 -22.24 2.07
N LEU A 307 -17.06 -22.58 1.07
CA LEU A 307 -16.59 -22.73 -0.31
C LEU A 307 -16.47 -21.39 -1.04
N ILE A 308 -17.55 -20.62 -1.07
CA ILE A 308 -17.67 -19.37 -1.84
C ILE A 308 -17.78 -18.12 -0.97
N GLY A 309 -17.89 -18.27 0.36
CA GLY A 309 -18.03 -17.14 1.29
C GLY A 309 -19.39 -16.47 1.23
N ILE A 310 -19.50 -15.33 1.91
CA ILE A 310 -20.75 -14.53 2.00
C ILE A 310 -20.89 -13.47 0.89
N GLY A 311 -19.89 -13.36 0.01
CA GLY A 311 -19.77 -12.37 -1.06
C GLY A 311 -18.83 -11.22 -0.70
N TRP A 312 -18.14 -10.68 -1.71
CA TRP A 312 -17.18 -9.59 -1.56
C TRP A 312 -17.81 -8.39 -0.87
N ASN A 313 -17.07 -7.80 0.08
CA ASN A 313 -17.52 -6.69 0.90
C ASN A 313 -18.84 -7.00 1.67
N GLY A 314 -19.07 -8.29 1.94
CA GLY A 314 -20.18 -8.81 2.73
C GLY A 314 -19.97 -8.67 4.23
N TYR A 315 -18.72 -8.69 4.69
CA TYR A 315 -18.37 -8.66 6.10
C TYR A 315 -18.91 -7.40 6.80
N LYS A 316 -18.80 -6.23 6.16
CA LYS A 316 -19.31 -4.97 6.75
C LYS A 316 -20.82 -4.99 7.07
N TYR A 317 -21.61 -5.74 6.29
CA TYR A 317 -23.05 -5.87 6.53
C TYR A 317 -23.34 -6.83 7.69
N GLN A 318 -22.51 -7.87 7.85
CA GLN A 318 -22.57 -8.77 9.01
C GLN A 318 -22.12 -8.05 10.28
N PHE A 319 -21.05 -7.25 10.18
CA PHE A 319 -20.59 -6.41 11.29
C PHE A 319 -21.70 -5.48 11.77
N TYR A 320 -22.35 -4.78 10.83
CA TYR A 320 -23.46 -3.89 11.15
C TYR A 320 -24.60 -4.59 11.89
N HIS A 321 -24.87 -5.85 11.58
CA HIS A 321 -25.96 -6.59 12.21
C HIS A 321 -25.61 -7.15 13.59
N PHE A 322 -24.37 -7.62 13.79
CA PHE A 322 -23.99 -8.41 14.97
C PHE A 322 -23.13 -7.67 15.99
N LEU A 323 -22.37 -6.65 15.58
CA LEU A 323 -21.35 -6.00 16.40
C LEU A 323 -21.54 -4.48 16.51
N TYR A 324 -22.38 -3.87 15.68
CA TYR A 324 -22.60 -2.43 15.72
C TYR A 324 -23.42 -2.03 16.96
N ASN A 325 -22.84 -1.14 17.77
CA ASN A 325 -23.51 -0.53 18.91
C ASN A 325 -23.68 0.98 18.68
N PRO A 326 -24.92 1.48 18.46
CA PRO A 326 -25.17 2.90 18.21
C PRO A 326 -24.87 3.81 19.42
N ALA A 327 -24.74 3.27 20.63
CA ALA A 327 -24.32 4.02 21.82
C ALA A 327 -22.83 4.38 21.80
N VAL A 328 -22.00 3.60 21.08
CA VAL A 328 -20.58 3.88 20.84
C VAL A 328 -20.49 4.77 19.60
N ARG A 329 -20.96 6.01 19.75
CA ARG A 329 -21.31 6.93 18.65
C ARG A 329 -20.11 7.51 17.87
N ALA A 330 -18.87 7.22 18.27
CA ALA A 330 -17.71 8.05 17.91
C ALA A 330 -17.05 7.76 16.56
N GLU A 331 -17.23 6.59 15.92
CA GLU A 331 -16.47 6.28 14.70
C GLU A 331 -17.37 5.66 13.63
N ARG A 332 -18.08 6.51 12.88
CA ARG A 332 -19.04 6.15 11.81
C ARG A 332 -18.52 5.13 10.77
N TYR A 333 -17.22 4.85 10.69
CA TYR A 333 -16.60 3.96 9.70
C TYR A 333 -15.49 3.03 10.23
N ALA A 334 -15.01 3.19 11.47
CA ALA A 334 -13.80 2.49 11.93
C ALA A 334 -13.97 0.96 12.11
N TYR A 335 -15.22 0.50 12.19
CA TYR A 335 -15.53 -0.87 12.60
C TYR A 335 -16.12 -1.76 11.51
N LEU A 336 -16.18 -1.33 10.25
CA LEU A 336 -16.82 -2.13 9.18
C LEU A 336 -16.00 -3.29 8.64
N ASN A 337 -14.78 -3.50 9.14
CA ASN A 337 -13.83 -4.48 8.61
C ASN A 337 -13.27 -5.36 9.73
N ALA A 338 -12.71 -6.52 9.39
CA ALA A 338 -12.18 -7.46 10.38
C ALA A 338 -10.82 -7.04 10.97
N HIS A 339 -10.17 -6.02 10.39
CA HIS A 339 -8.79 -5.64 10.74
C HIS A 339 -7.82 -6.82 10.65
N ASN A 340 -8.11 -7.70 9.68
CA ASN A 340 -7.31 -8.83 9.26
C ASN A 340 -7.81 -9.23 7.87
N VAL A 341 -7.07 -8.83 6.83
CA VAL A 341 -7.44 -9.10 5.44
C VAL A 341 -7.61 -10.59 5.19
N TYR A 342 -6.79 -11.44 5.80
CA TYR A 342 -6.86 -12.88 5.54
C TYR A 342 -8.17 -13.50 6.02
N LEU A 343 -8.60 -13.14 7.24
CA LEU A 343 -9.89 -13.60 7.78
C LEU A 343 -11.08 -12.99 7.04
N GLN A 344 -11.00 -11.70 6.70
CA GLN A 344 -12.07 -11.05 5.95
C GLN A 344 -12.20 -11.62 4.53
N LEU A 345 -11.10 -11.77 3.81
CA LEU A 345 -11.08 -12.35 2.48
C LEU A 345 -11.58 -13.79 2.49
N LEU A 346 -11.15 -14.58 3.48
CA LEU A 346 -11.59 -15.97 3.64
C LEU A 346 -13.09 -16.07 3.91
N CYS A 347 -13.65 -15.21 4.77
CA CYS A 347 -15.09 -15.26 5.05
C CYS A 347 -15.95 -14.70 3.91
N GLU A 348 -15.47 -13.67 3.20
CA GLU A 348 -16.20 -13.06 2.08
C GLU A 348 -16.16 -13.91 0.81
N THR A 349 -15.09 -14.67 0.59
CA THR A 349 -14.87 -15.38 -0.68
C THR A 349 -14.71 -16.89 -0.55
N GLY A 350 -14.75 -17.41 0.68
CA GLY A 350 -14.53 -18.82 0.96
C GLY A 350 -13.13 -19.28 0.57
N ILE A 351 -12.89 -20.58 0.65
CA ILE A 351 -11.59 -21.15 0.28
C ILE A 351 -11.28 -20.96 -1.21
N LEU A 352 -12.30 -20.95 -2.08
CA LEU A 352 -12.11 -20.81 -3.53
C LEU A 352 -11.57 -19.43 -3.88
N GLY A 353 -12.23 -18.35 -3.44
CA GLY A 353 -11.76 -17.01 -3.73
C GLY A 353 -10.46 -16.66 -3.02
N PHE A 354 -10.27 -17.16 -1.79
CA PHE A 354 -9.03 -16.99 -1.05
C PHE A 354 -7.84 -17.58 -1.82
N LEU A 355 -7.94 -18.83 -2.28
CA LEU A 355 -6.86 -19.48 -3.04
C LEU A 355 -6.62 -18.81 -4.39
N ILE A 356 -7.67 -18.38 -5.10
CA ILE A 356 -7.53 -17.65 -6.36
C ILE A 356 -6.76 -16.33 -6.15
N PHE A 357 -7.14 -15.54 -5.14
CA PHE A 357 -6.45 -14.27 -4.86
C PHE A 357 -5.00 -14.50 -4.42
N MET A 358 -4.79 -15.42 -3.46
CA MET A 358 -3.47 -15.69 -2.89
C MET A 358 -2.51 -16.31 -3.90
N SER A 359 -2.97 -17.20 -4.79
CA SER A 359 -2.13 -17.74 -5.87
C SER A 359 -1.60 -16.66 -6.80
N GLY A 360 -2.45 -15.69 -7.19
CA GLY A 360 -2.02 -14.54 -7.98
C GLY A 360 -1.01 -13.65 -7.24
N ALA A 361 -1.26 -13.39 -5.95
CA ALA A 361 -0.34 -12.60 -5.12
C ALA A 361 1.02 -13.28 -4.94
N ILE A 362 1.03 -14.59 -4.65
CA ILE A 362 2.24 -15.40 -4.47
C ILE A 362 3.03 -15.47 -5.78
N GLU A 363 2.37 -15.70 -6.91
CA GLU A 363 3.00 -15.76 -8.22
C GLU A 363 3.75 -14.47 -8.55
N LEU A 364 3.12 -13.31 -8.31
CA LEU A 364 3.74 -12.00 -8.53
C LEU A 364 4.90 -11.73 -7.55
N PHE A 365 4.78 -12.19 -6.30
CA PHE A 365 5.86 -12.10 -5.32
C PHE A 365 7.06 -12.95 -5.73
N VAL A 366 6.85 -14.20 -6.15
CA VAL A 366 7.90 -15.09 -6.67
C VAL A 366 8.60 -14.46 -7.86
N ARG A 367 7.85 -13.83 -8.77
CA ARG A 367 8.43 -13.10 -9.91
C ARG A 367 9.25 -11.89 -9.48
N THR A 368 8.82 -11.19 -8.43
CA THR A 368 9.60 -10.11 -7.81
C THR A 368 10.94 -10.65 -7.30
N LEU A 369 10.95 -11.81 -6.64
CA LEU A 369 12.19 -12.47 -6.20
C LEU A 369 13.11 -12.84 -7.38
N LYS A 370 12.55 -13.22 -8.54
CA LYS A 370 13.36 -13.45 -9.76
C LYS A 370 14.11 -12.20 -10.19
N LEU A 371 13.54 -11.00 -10.04
CA LEU A 371 14.22 -9.73 -10.36
C LEU A 371 15.43 -9.45 -9.45
N LEU A 372 15.55 -10.15 -8.31
CA LEU A 372 16.64 -9.98 -7.36
C LEU A 372 17.87 -10.84 -7.68
N LYS A 373 17.75 -11.82 -8.59
CA LYS A 373 18.90 -12.64 -9.02
C LYS A 373 20.02 -11.72 -9.51
N LYS A 374 21.25 -11.96 -9.04
CA LYS A 374 22.38 -11.00 -9.19
C LYS A 374 22.61 -10.57 -10.64
N ASN A 375 22.64 -11.51 -11.58
CA ASN A 375 22.79 -11.28 -13.01
C ASN A 375 21.69 -10.37 -13.60
N ILE A 376 20.43 -10.55 -13.19
CA ILE A 376 19.31 -9.70 -13.59
C ILE A 376 19.41 -8.35 -12.89
N ARG A 377 19.55 -8.35 -11.56
CA ARG A 377 19.61 -7.17 -10.70
C ARG A 377 20.68 -6.20 -11.17
N ASP A 378 21.86 -6.69 -11.51
CA ASP A 378 23.00 -5.87 -11.88
C ASP A 378 22.84 -5.20 -13.26
N SER A 379 21.96 -5.73 -14.12
CA SER A 379 21.59 -5.13 -15.42
C SER A 379 20.67 -3.90 -15.33
N PHE A 380 20.13 -3.61 -14.14
CA PHE A 380 19.26 -2.47 -13.93
C PHE A 380 20.04 -1.18 -13.66
N SER A 381 19.47 -0.06 -14.11
CA SER A 381 19.95 1.27 -13.73
C SER A 381 19.91 1.45 -12.20
N ILE A 382 20.69 2.38 -11.66
CA ILE A 382 20.68 2.70 -10.23
C ILE A 382 19.26 3.06 -9.76
N GLY A 383 18.53 3.84 -10.55
CA GLY A 383 17.13 4.20 -10.27
C GLY A 383 16.22 2.98 -10.23
N SER A 384 16.30 2.10 -11.24
CA SER A 384 15.49 0.89 -11.33
C SER A 384 15.80 -0.11 -10.21
N LYS A 385 17.06 -0.20 -9.76
CA LYS A 385 17.42 -0.96 -8.54
C LYS A 385 16.68 -0.43 -7.30
N GLY A 386 16.58 0.90 -7.16
CA GLY A 386 15.80 1.55 -6.10
C GLY A 386 14.31 1.22 -6.20
N THR A 387 13.73 1.29 -7.41
CA THR A 387 12.34 0.92 -7.64
C THR A 387 12.06 -0.54 -7.26
N ILE A 388 12.93 -1.48 -7.65
CA ILE A 388 12.76 -2.90 -7.30
C ILE A 388 12.82 -3.12 -5.78
N PHE A 389 13.72 -2.43 -5.08
CA PHE A 389 13.76 -2.47 -3.62
C PHE A 389 12.47 -1.94 -2.99
N PHE A 390 11.95 -0.80 -3.49
CA PHE A 390 10.66 -0.26 -3.06
C PHE A 390 9.54 -1.28 -3.27
N VAL A 391 9.44 -1.86 -4.47
CA VAL A 391 8.40 -2.83 -4.82
C VAL A 391 8.44 -4.07 -3.92
N LEU A 392 9.63 -4.63 -3.68
CA LEU A 392 9.81 -5.77 -2.79
C LEU A 392 9.35 -5.43 -1.37
N THR A 393 9.79 -4.28 -0.85
CA THR A 393 9.44 -3.83 0.50
C THR A 393 7.94 -3.58 0.62
N MET A 394 7.32 -2.95 -0.38
CA MET A 394 5.90 -2.63 -0.38
C MET A 394 5.02 -3.88 -0.42
N GLN A 395 5.42 -4.93 -1.17
CA GLN A 395 4.72 -6.21 -1.14
C GLN A 395 4.81 -6.90 0.22
N ILE A 396 6.00 -6.95 0.83
CA ILE A 396 6.18 -7.53 2.17
C ILE A 396 5.40 -6.73 3.21
N PHE A 397 5.46 -5.40 3.16
CA PHE A 397 4.70 -4.53 4.05
C PHE A 397 3.20 -4.76 3.93
N PHE A 398 2.68 -4.85 2.70
CA PHE A 398 1.26 -5.12 2.45
C PHE A 398 0.81 -6.46 3.07
N TRP A 399 1.64 -7.51 2.96
CA TRP A 399 1.32 -8.83 3.53
C TRP A 399 1.40 -8.81 5.07
N LEU A 400 2.41 -8.17 5.64
CA LEU A 400 2.53 -8.05 7.09
C LEU A 400 1.40 -7.21 7.70
N TYR A 401 1.11 -6.05 7.10
CA TYR A 401 0.04 -5.17 7.58
C TYR A 401 -1.36 -5.77 7.37
N SER A 402 -1.54 -6.67 6.39
CA SER A 402 -2.77 -7.45 6.21
C SER A 402 -3.16 -8.30 7.43
N LEU A 403 -2.22 -8.59 8.35
CA LEU A 403 -2.52 -9.34 9.58
C LEU A 403 -3.34 -8.53 10.60
N THR A 404 -3.18 -7.21 10.62
CA THR A 404 -3.81 -6.33 11.65
C THR A 404 -4.54 -5.12 11.08
N GLY A 405 -4.56 -4.98 9.76
CA GLY A 405 -5.22 -3.91 9.02
C GLY A 405 -6.05 -4.48 7.87
N ASN A 406 -6.66 -3.60 7.07
CA ASN A 406 -7.52 -3.98 5.94
C ASN A 406 -7.02 -3.41 4.63
N CYS A 407 -5.70 -3.46 4.41
CA CYS A 407 -5.04 -2.78 3.29
C CYS A 407 -5.50 -3.22 1.89
N LEU A 408 -6.12 -4.40 1.76
CA LEU A 408 -6.76 -4.85 0.52
C LEU A 408 -8.04 -4.08 0.16
N TYR A 409 -8.70 -3.52 1.18
CA TYR A 409 -9.99 -2.86 1.06
C TYR A 409 -9.87 -1.33 1.09
N ASP A 410 -8.71 -0.77 1.42
CA ASP A 410 -8.47 0.68 1.54
C ASP A 410 -7.47 1.21 0.49
N THR A 411 -6.96 2.43 0.69
CA THR A 411 -6.06 3.13 -0.24
C THR A 411 -4.68 2.46 -0.39
N MET A 412 -4.25 1.62 0.57
CA MET A 412 -2.99 0.87 0.47
C MET A 412 -2.97 -0.12 -0.69
N PHE A 413 -4.13 -0.65 -1.10
CA PHE A 413 -4.21 -1.49 -2.28
C PHE A 413 -3.78 -0.74 -3.55
N GLY A 414 -3.90 0.58 -3.58
CA GLY A 414 -3.36 1.42 -4.65
C GLY A 414 -1.84 1.33 -4.76
N PHE A 415 -1.10 1.47 -3.64
CA PHE A 415 0.36 1.36 -3.63
C PHE A 415 0.86 -0.06 -3.93
N TYR A 416 0.13 -1.07 -3.44
CA TYR A 416 0.39 -2.46 -3.80
C TYR A 416 0.18 -2.70 -5.30
N SER A 417 -0.91 -2.19 -5.88
CA SER A 417 -1.22 -2.28 -7.32
C SER A 417 -0.13 -1.64 -8.18
N VAL A 418 0.37 -0.45 -7.80
CA VAL A 418 1.52 0.19 -8.45
C VAL A 418 2.76 -0.69 -8.39
N SER A 419 3.01 -1.30 -7.23
CA SER A 419 4.15 -2.18 -7.03
C SER A 419 4.09 -3.40 -7.96
N ILE A 420 2.91 -4.01 -8.11
CA ILE A 420 2.70 -5.10 -9.06
C ILE A 420 2.86 -4.62 -10.52
N GLY A 421 2.31 -3.46 -10.87
CA GLY A 421 2.45 -2.87 -12.21
C GLY A 421 3.92 -2.66 -12.61
N PHE A 422 4.77 -2.18 -11.69
CA PHE A 422 6.21 -2.03 -11.94
C PHE A 422 6.92 -3.37 -12.14
N VAL A 423 6.60 -4.40 -11.34
CA VAL A 423 7.16 -5.74 -11.52
C VAL A 423 6.81 -6.30 -12.89
N LEU A 424 5.55 -6.24 -13.27
CA LEU A 424 5.08 -6.71 -14.58
C LEU A 424 5.78 -5.96 -15.72
N GLY A 425 5.95 -4.65 -15.60
CA GLY A 425 6.72 -3.83 -16.53
C GLY A 425 8.17 -4.26 -16.71
N TYR A 426 8.89 -4.44 -15.61
CA TYR A 426 10.26 -4.94 -15.66
C TYR A 426 10.36 -6.32 -16.33
N LEU A 427 9.45 -7.23 -16.01
CA LEU A 427 9.43 -8.59 -16.57
C LEU A 427 9.18 -8.62 -18.08
N VAL A 428 8.36 -7.71 -18.62
CA VAL A 428 7.98 -7.75 -20.04
C VAL A 428 8.90 -6.92 -20.94
N GLN A 429 9.61 -5.92 -20.37
CA GLN A 429 10.42 -4.99 -21.15
C GLN A 429 11.93 -5.34 -21.16
N LYS A 430 12.51 -5.95 -20.12
CA LYS A 430 13.94 -6.28 -20.10
C LYS A 430 14.26 -7.55 -20.91
N LYS A 431 15.16 -7.43 -21.90
CA LYS A 431 15.61 -8.53 -22.78
C LYS A 431 16.28 -9.69 -22.02
N ASN A 432 17.20 -9.41 -21.10
CA ASN A 432 17.92 -10.45 -20.34
C ASN A 432 16.99 -11.34 -19.49
N ILE A 433 15.84 -10.81 -19.06
CA ILE A 433 14.83 -11.57 -18.32
C ILE A 433 14.06 -12.51 -19.26
N LYS A 434 13.88 -12.12 -20.53
CA LYS A 434 13.23 -12.96 -21.53
C LYS A 434 14.04 -14.22 -21.81
N GLU A 435 15.35 -14.09 -21.91
CA GLU A 435 16.29 -15.20 -22.17
C GLU A 435 16.41 -16.13 -20.97
N GLU A 436 16.52 -15.62 -19.73
CA GLU A 436 16.61 -16.49 -18.54
C GLU A 436 15.29 -17.24 -18.26
N ILE A 437 14.13 -16.62 -18.48
CA ILE A 437 12.82 -17.30 -18.39
C ILE A 437 12.65 -18.34 -19.51
N TYR A 438 13.20 -18.09 -20.69
CA TYR A 438 13.19 -19.08 -21.79
C TYR A 438 14.07 -20.28 -21.44
N ASN A 439 15.30 -20.01 -20.99
CA ASN A 439 16.26 -21.04 -20.60
C ASN A 439 15.80 -21.85 -19.36
N GLU A 440 15.01 -21.28 -18.44
CA GLU A 440 14.37 -22.03 -17.34
C GLU A 440 13.28 -23.00 -17.87
N LYS A 441 12.55 -22.65 -18.93
CA LYS A 441 11.58 -23.57 -19.55
C LYS A 441 12.28 -24.71 -20.30
N ASP A 442 13.39 -24.42 -20.97
CA ASP A 442 14.16 -25.44 -21.70
C ASP A 442 14.95 -26.37 -20.75
N ARG A 443 15.23 -25.96 -19.51
CA ARG A 443 15.82 -26.83 -18.48
C ARG A 443 14.81 -27.74 -17.76
N ASN A 444 13.51 -27.43 -17.84
CA ASN A 444 12.46 -28.16 -17.13
C ASN A 444 11.69 -29.15 -18.02
N ILE A 445 12.16 -29.42 -19.25
CA ILE A 445 11.69 -30.52 -20.08
C ILE A 445 12.92 -31.31 -20.52
N ASN A 446 13.37 -32.21 -19.66
CA ASN A 446 14.09 -33.42 -20.04
C ASN A 446 13.86 -34.43 -18.91
N ILE A 447 12.68 -35.03 -18.93
CA ILE A 447 12.48 -36.36 -18.37
C ILE A 447 12.63 -37.27 -19.58
N SER A 448 13.79 -37.93 -19.65
CA SER A 448 14.00 -39.08 -20.53
C SER A 448 13.08 -40.23 -20.14
#